data_AF-A0A430LT10-F1
#
_entry.id   AF-A0A430LT10-F1
#
_cell.length_a   1.000
_cell.length_b   1.000
_cell.length_c   1.000
_cell.angle_alpha   90.00
_cell.angle_beta   90.00
_cell.angle_gamma   90.00
#
_symmetry.space_group_name_H-M   'P 1'
#
loop_
_entity.id
_entity.type
_entity.pdbx_description
1 polymer ?
#
loop_
_entity_poly.entity_id
_entity_poly.type
_entity_poly.pdbx_seq_one_letter_code
_entity_poly.pdbx_strand_id
1 'polypeptide(L)'
;MFSFVDAEGRVVKEKYVNYTPGVPEAMLDLKRQLVEDYDKHELERIREYNMECMVNLARRRITRFSKAGTEEPPRVDRRDHPTQLVMVTLAADVLRFMSHLYDSEEDEIGEED
;
A
#
# COMPACT_ATOMS: atom_id res chain seq x y z
N MET A 1 -16.02 -3.24 8.16
CA MET A 1 -17.38 -3.76 7.86
C MET A 1 -18.34 -2.59 7.82
N PHE A 2 -19.24 -2.49 6.84
CA PHE A 2 -20.23 -1.41 6.82
C PHE A 2 -21.31 -1.70 7.88
N SER A 3 -21.70 -0.68 8.64
CA SER A 3 -22.78 -0.78 9.61
C SER A 3 -24.01 -0.05 9.09
N PHE A 4 -25.15 -0.73 9.11
CA PHE A 4 -26.44 -0.09 8.87
C PHE A 4 -26.88 0.58 10.16
N VAL A 5 -27.33 1.83 10.07
CA VAL A 5 -27.91 2.56 11.19
C VAL A 5 -29.39 2.81 10.94
N ASP A 6 -30.19 2.72 12.00
CA ASP A 6 -31.59 3.08 11.94
C ASP A 6 -31.78 4.62 11.91
N ALA A 7 -33.03 5.07 11.84
CA ALA A 7 -33.38 6.49 11.85
C ALA A 7 -32.96 7.22 13.15
N GLU A 8 -32.67 6.49 14.21
CA GLU A 8 -32.19 7.01 15.49
C GLU A 8 -30.66 6.94 15.63
N GLY A 9 -29.95 6.48 14.59
CA GLY A 9 -28.50 6.36 14.56
C GLY A 9 -27.95 5.11 15.26
N ARG A 10 -28.79 4.14 15.64
CA ARG A 10 -28.33 2.90 16.30
C ARG A 10 -27.93 1.86 15.26
N VAL A 11 -26.86 1.13 15.54
CA VAL A 11 -26.37 0.07 14.65
C VAL A 11 -27.36 -1.08 14.61
N VAL A 12 -27.84 -1.40 13.41
CA VAL A 12 -28.75 -2.49 13.12
C VAL A 12 -27.96 -3.79 12.99
N LYS A 13 -28.42 -4.86 13.65
CA LYS A 13 -27.80 -6.19 13.53
C LYS A 13 -27.99 -6.73 12.12
N GLU A 14 -26.96 -7.35 11.57
CA GLU A 14 -26.93 -7.85 10.19
C GLU A 14 -28.07 -8.82 9.85
N LYS A 15 -28.52 -9.64 10.82
CA LYS A 15 -29.67 -10.53 10.66
C LYS A 15 -31.00 -9.84 10.30
N TYR A 16 -31.08 -8.52 10.47
CA TYR A 16 -32.25 -7.71 10.10
C TYR A 16 -32.06 -6.93 8.80
N VAL A 17 -30.92 -7.10 8.13
CA VAL A 17 -30.59 -6.48 6.85
C VAL A 17 -30.75 -7.53 5.76
N ASN A 18 -31.74 -7.33 4.89
CA ASN A 18 -31.90 -8.16 3.69
C ASN A 18 -31.33 -7.42 2.48
N TYR A 19 -30.25 -7.93 1.93
CA TYR A 19 -29.71 -7.42 0.67
C TYR A 19 -30.56 -7.87 -0.51
N THR A 20 -30.74 -6.98 -1.48
CA THR A 20 -31.29 -7.36 -2.78
C THR A 20 -30.39 -8.43 -3.43
N PRO A 21 -30.95 -9.47 -4.07
CA PRO A 21 -30.14 -10.47 -4.77
C PRO A 21 -29.12 -9.84 -5.72
N GLY A 22 -27.87 -10.33 -5.71
CA GLY A 22 -26.77 -9.81 -6.53
C GLY A 22 -25.98 -8.65 -5.90
N VAL A 23 -26.50 -8.00 -4.85
CA VAL A 23 -25.77 -6.94 -4.13
C VAL A 23 -24.55 -7.48 -3.39
N PRO A 24 -24.62 -8.60 -2.64
CA PRO A 24 -23.45 -9.13 -1.94
C PRO A 24 -22.28 -9.46 -2.89
N GLU A 25 -22.58 -10.07 -4.03
CA GLU A 25 -21.59 -10.43 -5.06
C GLU A 25 -20.96 -9.18 -5.67
N ALA A 26 -21.79 -8.20 -6.07
CA ALA A 26 -21.30 -6.92 -6.58
C ALA A 26 -20.44 -6.17 -5.55
N MET A 27 -20.75 -6.30 -4.26
CA MET A 27 -19.99 -5.65 -3.19
C MET A 27 -18.61 -6.30 -2.98
N LEU A 28 -18.49 -7.62 -3.19
CA LEU A 28 -17.20 -8.32 -3.19
C LEU A 28 -16.35 -7.90 -4.39
N ASP A 29 -16.93 -7.84 -5.58
CA ASP A 29 -16.23 -7.40 -6.78
C ASP A 29 -15.78 -5.95 -6.68
N LEU A 30 -16.63 -5.07 -6.15
CA LEU A 30 -16.29 -3.67 -5.93
C LEU A 30 -15.12 -3.52 -4.94
N LYS A 31 -15.12 -4.28 -3.84
CA LYS A 31 -13.99 -4.28 -2.89
C LYS A 31 -12.69 -4.70 -3.56
N ARG A 32 -12.73 -5.76 -4.38
CA ARG A 32 -11.55 -6.23 -5.14
C ARG A 32 -11.02 -5.14 -6.07
N GLN A 33 -11.91 -4.53 -6.85
CA GLN A 33 -11.55 -3.45 -7.77
C GLN A 33 -10.93 -2.26 -7.05
N LEU A 34 -11.50 -1.85 -5.91
CA LEU A 34 -10.95 -0.74 -5.11
C LEU A 34 -9.53 -1.01 -4.61
N VAL A 35 -9.23 -2.26 -4.23
CA VAL A 35 -7.87 -2.66 -3.82
C VAL A 35 -6.92 -2.61 -5.01
N GLU A 36 -7.32 -3.16 -6.15
CA GLU A 36 -6.52 -3.16 -7.39
C GLU A 36 -6.22 -1.73 -7.89
N ASP A 37 -7.23 -0.86 -7.88
CA ASP A 37 -7.09 0.54 -8.26
C ASP A 37 -6.16 1.29 -7.31
N TYR A 38 -6.31 1.08 -5.99
CA TYR A 38 -5.42 1.65 -4.99
C TYR A 38 -3.97 1.21 -5.23
N ASP A 39 -3.73 -0.10 -5.39
CA ASP A 39 -2.39 -0.66 -5.59
C ASP A 39 -1.74 -0.12 -6.86
N LYS A 40 -2.51 0.02 -7.94
CA LYS A 40 -2.04 0.62 -9.19
C LYS A 40 -1.60 2.07 -8.99
N HIS A 41 -2.40 2.88 -8.32
CA HIS A 41 -2.06 4.27 -8.04
C HIS A 41 -0.84 4.40 -7.11
N GLU A 42 -0.74 3.52 -6.12
CA GLU A 42 0.39 3.50 -5.19
C GLU A 42 1.70 3.13 -5.89
N LEU A 43 1.65 2.13 -6.79
CA LEU A 43 2.78 1.73 -7.64
C LEU A 43 3.27 2.88 -8.52
N GLU A 44 2.35 3.58 -9.18
CA GLU A 44 2.68 4.71 -10.05
C GLU A 44 3.31 5.85 -9.24
N ARG A 45 2.70 6.23 -8.12
CA ARG A 45 3.20 7.28 -7.22
C ARG A 45 4.61 7.00 -6.72
N ILE A 46 4.86 5.79 -6.21
CA ILE A 46 6.17 5.41 -5.68
C ILE A 46 7.21 5.33 -6.80
N ARG A 47 6.83 4.84 -7.98
CA ARG A 47 7.71 4.79 -9.14
C ARG A 47 8.14 6.18 -9.58
N GLU A 48 7.20 7.12 -9.70
CA GLU A 48 7.49 8.52 -10.07
C GLU A 48 8.42 9.18 -9.06
N TYR A 49 8.07 9.10 -7.77
CA TYR A 49 8.88 9.67 -6.70
C TYR A 49 10.31 9.09 -6.68
N ASN A 50 10.46 7.77 -6.75
CA ASN A 50 11.77 7.12 -6.74
C ASN A 50 12.58 7.46 -8.00
N MET A 51 11.92 7.58 -9.15
CA MET A 51 12.55 7.99 -10.40
C MET A 51 13.09 9.41 -10.30
N GLU A 52 12.31 10.36 -9.79
CA GLU A 52 12.77 11.74 -9.57
C GLU A 52 13.96 11.81 -8.61
N CYS A 53 13.92 11.05 -7.51
CA CYS A 53 15.03 10.91 -6.58
C CYS A 53 16.31 10.45 -7.31
N MET A 54 16.22 9.41 -8.13
CA MET A 54 17.35 8.88 -8.89
C MET A 54 17.88 9.87 -9.94
N VAL A 55 17.00 10.57 -10.65
CA VAL A 55 17.38 11.62 -11.62
C VAL A 55 18.14 12.74 -10.93
N ASN A 56 17.67 13.20 -9.77
CA ASN A 56 18.35 14.25 -9.01
C ASN A 56 19.72 13.80 -8.50
N LEU A 57 19.84 12.56 -8.03
CA LEU A 57 21.14 11.98 -7.65
C LEU A 57 22.11 11.91 -8.84
N ALA A 58 21.63 11.44 -9.99
CA ALA A 58 22.44 11.39 -11.21
C ALA A 58 22.91 12.78 -11.65
N ARG A 59 22.03 13.79 -11.65
CA ARG A 59 22.37 15.19 -11.95
C ARG A 59 23.46 15.74 -11.03
N ARG A 60 23.36 15.47 -9.72
CA ARG A 60 24.37 15.90 -8.74
C ARG A 60 25.73 15.24 -8.98
N ARG A 61 25.75 13.94 -9.29
CA ARG A 61 26.97 13.21 -9.63
C ARG A 61 27.64 13.77 -10.88
N ILE A 62 26.86 13.99 -11.95
CA ILE A 62 27.36 14.58 -13.21
C ILE A 62 27.96 15.97 -12.95
N THR A 63 27.25 16.82 -12.20
CA THR A 63 27.70 18.19 -11.88
C THR A 63 28.97 18.21 -11.03
N ARG A 64 29.16 17.23 -10.14
CA ARG A 64 30.41 17.11 -9.37
C ARG A 64 31.54 16.61 -10.24
N PHE A 65 31.30 15.57 -11.02
CA PHE A 65 32.28 15.03 -11.96
C PHE A 65 32.77 16.10 -12.93
N SER A 66 31.88 16.92 -13.48
CA SER A 66 32.25 18.02 -14.38
C SER A 66 33.14 19.09 -13.73
N LYS A 67 33.14 19.21 -12.40
CA LYS A 67 33.98 20.17 -11.65
C LYS A 67 35.30 19.56 -11.19
N ALA A 68 35.28 18.29 -10.77
CA ALA A 68 36.47 17.58 -10.28
C ALA A 68 37.36 17.06 -11.42
N GLY A 69 36.79 16.80 -12.60
CA GLY A 69 37.52 16.23 -13.72
C GLY A 69 37.85 14.75 -13.51
N THR A 70 38.87 14.28 -14.23
CA THR A 70 39.31 12.87 -14.25
C THR A 70 40.55 12.58 -13.39
N GLU A 71 41.07 13.59 -12.68
CA GLU A 71 42.33 13.47 -11.91
C GLU A 71 42.16 12.66 -10.61
N GLU A 72 40.97 12.63 -10.01
CA GLU A 72 40.65 11.74 -8.88
C GLU A 72 39.86 10.51 -9.35
N PRO A 73 40.06 9.34 -8.73
CA PRO A 73 39.20 8.18 -8.95
C PRO A 73 37.73 8.61 -8.80
N PRO A 74 36.82 8.20 -9.71
CA PRO A 74 35.41 8.54 -9.60
C PRO A 74 34.88 8.13 -8.22
N ARG A 75 34.62 9.11 -7.36
CA ARG A 75 34.13 8.87 -6.00
C ARG A 75 32.68 9.30 -5.90
N VAL A 76 31.82 8.36 -5.50
CA VAL A 76 30.45 8.69 -5.11
C VAL A 76 30.49 9.32 -3.72
N ASP A 77 30.07 10.58 -3.62
CA ASP A 77 29.87 11.25 -2.33
C ASP A 77 28.77 10.51 -1.57
N ARG A 78 28.92 10.37 -0.24
CA ARG A 78 27.89 9.79 0.62
C ARG A 78 26.52 10.46 0.44
N ARG A 79 26.53 11.76 0.13
CA ARG A 79 25.33 12.55 -0.13
C ARG A 79 24.60 12.18 -1.43
N ASP A 80 25.23 11.38 -2.30
CA ASP A 80 24.64 10.87 -3.53
C ASP A 80 24.22 9.39 -3.42
N HIS A 81 24.20 8.82 -2.22
CA HIS A 81 23.55 7.54 -2.00
C HIS A 81 22.02 7.69 -2.05
N PRO A 82 21.30 6.71 -2.61
CA PRO A 82 19.84 6.73 -2.71
C PRO A 82 19.19 6.37 -1.36
N THR A 83 19.34 7.23 -0.35
CA THR A 83 18.80 7.00 1.00
C THR A 83 17.32 7.36 1.14
N GLN A 84 16.74 8.01 0.12
CA GLN A 84 15.37 8.53 0.15
C GLN A 84 14.37 7.66 -0.62
N LEU A 85 14.79 6.50 -1.15
CA LEU A 85 13.90 5.63 -1.88
C LEU A 85 12.85 5.00 -0.96
N VAL A 86 11.61 4.98 -1.43
CA VAL A 86 10.48 4.41 -0.70
C VAL A 86 10.21 3.00 -1.24
N MET A 87 10.00 2.05 -0.33
CA MET A 87 9.54 0.70 -0.70
C MET A 87 8.05 0.72 -0.99
N VAL A 88 7.63 -0.05 -2.00
CA VAL A 88 6.21 -0.25 -2.26
C VAL A 88 5.60 -1.14 -1.19
N THR A 89 4.39 -0.80 -0.76
CA THR A 89 3.57 -1.65 0.13
C THR A 89 2.17 -1.68 -0.46
N LEU A 90 1.75 -2.84 -0.94
CA LEU A 90 0.45 -3.01 -1.58
C LEU A 90 -0.62 -3.26 -0.51
N ALA A 91 -1.80 -2.68 -0.71
CA ALA A 91 -2.97 -2.96 0.11
C ALA A 91 -3.35 -4.45 0.04
N ALA A 92 -3.19 -5.10 -1.12
CA ALA A 92 -3.40 -6.54 -1.23
C ALA A 92 -2.49 -7.36 -0.30
N ASP A 93 -1.22 -6.99 -0.17
CA ASP A 93 -0.26 -7.68 0.72
C ASP A 93 -0.65 -7.50 2.20
N VAL A 94 -1.07 -6.28 2.57
CA VAL A 94 -1.55 -5.98 3.92
C VAL A 94 -2.82 -6.77 4.25
N LEU A 95 -3.79 -6.79 3.33
CA LEU A 95 -5.04 -7.55 3.52
C LEU A 95 -4.78 -9.04 3.69
N ARG A 96 -3.86 -9.60 2.91
CA ARG A 96 -3.45 -11.01 3.02
C ARG A 96 -2.77 -11.31 4.36
N PHE A 97 -1.93 -10.39 4.83
CA PHE A 97 -1.31 -10.52 6.14
C PHE A 97 -2.34 -10.45 7.27
N MET A 98 -3.29 -9.50 7.18
CA MET A 98 -4.36 -9.37 8.17
C MET A 98 -5.28 -10.58 8.20
N SER A 99 -5.64 -11.16 7.05
CA SER A 99 -6.49 -12.36 7.04
C SER A 99 -5.83 -13.53 7.78
N HIS A 100 -4.52 -13.74 7.58
CA HIS A 100 -3.79 -14.78 8.29
C HIS A 100 -3.74 -14.57 9.81
N LEU A 101 -3.71 -13.32 10.28
CA LEU A 101 -3.76 -13.02 11.71
C LEU A 101 -5.13 -13.32 12.32
N TYR A 102 -6.22 -12.97 11.64
CA TYR A 102 -7.57 -13.24 12.14
C TYR A 102 -7.89 -14.74 12.15
N ASP A 103 -7.44 -15.49 11.15
CA ASP A 103 -7.60 -16.95 11.12
C ASP A 103 -6.88 -17.60 12.34
N SER A 104 -5.69 -17.09 12.73
CA SER A 104 -4.98 -17.60 13.91
C SER A 104 -5.60 -17.21 15.25
N GLU A 105 -6.29 -16.07 15.34
CA GLU A 105 -6.98 -15.65 16.56
C GLU A 105 -8.30 -16.42 16.78
N GLU A 106 -8.99 -16.83 15.71
CA GLU A 106 -10.19 -17.67 15.82
C GLU A 106 -9.88 -19.11 16.25
N ASP A 107 -8.74 -19.67 15.83
CA ASP A 107 -8.30 -21.01 16.22
C ASP A 107 -7.93 -21.10 17.72
N GLU A 108 -7.34 -20.04 18.32
CA GLU A 108 -6.96 -20.04 19.74
C GLU A 108 -8.16 -19.89 20.69
N ILE A 109 -9.28 -19.31 20.24
CA ILE A 109 -10.51 -19.14 21.04
C ILE A 109 -11.38 -20.42 21.02
N GLY A 110 -11.18 -21.31 20.04
CA GLY A 110 -11.92 -22.56 19.88
C GLY A 110 -11.40 -23.76 20.70
N GLU A 111 -10.29 -23.63 21.43
CA GLU A 111 -9.68 -24.73 22.23
C GLU A 111 -9.91 -24.64 23.75
N GLU A 112 -10.82 -23.77 24.23
CA GLU A 112 -11.31 -23.81 25.61
C GLU A 112 -12.75 -24.36 25.68
N ASP A 113 -12.91 -25.68 25.68
CA ASP A 113 -14.10 -26.40 26.20
C ASP A 113 -13.71 -27.76 26.82
#